data_AF-A0A2I0NAQ2-F1
#
_entry.id   AF-A0A2I0NAQ2-F1
#
_cell.length_a   1.000
_cell.length_b   1.000
_cell.length_c   1.000
_cell.angle_alpha   90.00
_cell.angle_beta   90.00
_cell.angle_gamma   90.00
#
_symmetry.space_group_name_H-M   'P 1'
#
loop_
_entity.id
_entity.type
_entity.pdbx_description
1 polymer ?
#
loop_
_entity_poly.entity_id
_entity_poly.type
_entity_poly.pdbx_seq_one_letter_code
_entity_poly.pdbx_strand_id
1 'polypeptide(L)'
;MKKLFTLFVALLTLVVVAGCNGNTTVAPTTEAPTTEEPREFAADGEFTAYLVGVHSNAPMVTTVTVTIENDEIVGFYIDARQGVDTQTAGTETPDDTSDDTWSYVWNEMTKKELGDDYGMVQFGGAIAEWYEQAALIEAYWLANGYDSVTANSETNVIDNVSGVTIKDGGYTTLAAEAVQLAKDGKMQAIYCSADDLYIATMMVNAEGEFTDLLIDVLQGSPTGATFAWNTQTKQELGDDYGMKGVGGGYTFVDGAWVSSGSTAVLEWYEQVALITDYVTENGWNEDLAALAQRGGTIDGTTLIDDLAGVTIRSGSYYTLLADLFACLPE
;
A
#
# COMPACT_ATOMS: atom_id res chain seq x y z
N MET A 1 4.48 -8.25 -61.94
CA MET A 1 3.51 -9.38 -62.03
C MET A 1 2.51 -9.18 -60.91
N LYS A 2 1.50 -8.33 -61.10
CA LYS A 2 0.08 -8.67 -61.36
C LYS A 2 -0.47 -9.78 -60.43
N LYS A 3 -1.17 -9.31 -59.38
CA LYS A 3 -2.50 -9.72 -58.87
C LYS A 3 -2.80 -11.22 -58.74
N LEU A 4 -3.30 -11.64 -57.57
CA LEU A 4 -4.68 -12.15 -57.48
C LEU A 4 -5.21 -12.24 -56.04
N PHE A 5 -6.24 -11.43 -55.77
CA PHE A 5 -7.29 -11.69 -54.77
C PHE A 5 -7.94 -13.06 -55.06
N THR A 6 -8.19 -13.89 -54.05
CA THR A 6 -9.16 -14.99 -54.19
C THR A 6 -10.13 -14.96 -53.01
N LEU A 7 -11.31 -14.43 -53.33
CA LEU A 7 -12.56 -14.47 -52.60
C LEU A 7 -13.10 -15.91 -52.68
N PHE A 8 -13.26 -16.61 -51.54
CA PHE A 8 -14.02 -17.87 -51.50
C PHE A 8 -15.42 -17.58 -50.96
N VAL A 9 -16.37 -17.42 -51.89
CA VAL A 9 -17.81 -17.49 -51.63
C VAL A 9 -18.17 -18.97 -51.59
N ALA A 10 -18.39 -19.52 -50.40
CA ALA A 10 -18.92 -20.87 -50.24
C ALA A 10 -20.45 -20.81 -50.28
N LEU A 11 -20.97 -21.51 -51.30
CA LEU A 11 -22.34 -21.57 -51.75
C LEU A 11 -23.25 -22.26 -50.71
N LEU A 12 -24.30 -21.55 -50.32
CA LEU A 12 -25.46 -22.03 -49.57
C LEU A 12 -26.16 -23.16 -50.36
N THR A 13 -26.13 -24.39 -49.84
CA THR A 13 -27.03 -25.47 -50.27
C THR A 13 -27.97 -25.82 -49.13
N LEU A 14 -29.21 -25.35 -49.28
CA LEU A 14 -30.33 -25.62 -48.39
C LEU A 14 -30.81 -27.06 -48.63
N VAL A 15 -30.55 -27.96 -47.69
CA VAL A 15 -31.22 -29.26 -47.61
C VAL A 15 -32.18 -29.22 -46.45
N VAL A 16 -33.48 -29.09 -46.75
CA VAL A 16 -34.57 -29.22 -45.79
C VAL A 16 -34.83 -30.70 -45.58
N VAL A 17 -34.41 -31.24 -44.43
CA VAL A 17 -34.94 -32.51 -43.90
C VAL A 17 -35.82 -32.16 -42.70
N ALA A 18 -37.12 -32.33 -42.86
CA ALA A 18 -38.08 -32.28 -41.78
C ALA A 18 -37.93 -33.56 -40.92
N GLY A 19 -37.48 -33.39 -39.68
CA GLY A 19 -37.47 -34.43 -38.66
C GLY A 19 -37.92 -33.85 -37.33
N CYS A 20 -39.17 -34.13 -36.95
CA CYS A 20 -39.69 -33.85 -35.63
C CYS A 20 -39.06 -34.81 -34.62
N ASN A 21 -38.37 -34.30 -33.60
CA ASN A 21 -38.33 -34.93 -32.27
C ASN A 21 -37.86 -33.91 -31.24
N GLY A 22 -38.62 -33.78 -30.16
CA GLY A 22 -38.47 -32.73 -29.16
C GLY A 22 -37.17 -32.85 -28.35
N ASN A 23 -36.49 -31.72 -28.19
CA ASN A 23 -35.81 -31.36 -26.96
C ASN A 23 -35.62 -29.83 -26.93
N THR A 24 -35.88 -29.22 -25.78
CA THR A 24 -35.82 -27.77 -25.57
C THR A 24 -34.49 -27.19 -26.04
N THR A 25 -34.54 -26.36 -27.09
CA THR A 25 -33.38 -25.64 -27.63
C THR A 25 -33.32 -24.29 -26.92
N VAL A 26 -32.33 -24.11 -26.04
CA VAL A 26 -31.96 -22.78 -25.54
C VAL A 26 -31.27 -22.06 -26.69
N ALA A 27 -31.77 -20.88 -27.06
CA ALA A 27 -31.14 -20.04 -28.07
C ALA A 27 -29.74 -19.61 -27.59
N PRO A 28 -28.71 -19.60 -28.44
CA PRO A 28 -27.44 -19.01 -28.07
C PRO A 28 -27.65 -17.49 -27.96
N THR A 29 -27.49 -16.95 -26.76
CA THR A 29 -27.40 -15.51 -26.56
C THR A 29 -26.05 -15.08 -27.12
N THR A 30 -26.05 -14.51 -28.32
CA THR A 30 -24.91 -13.76 -28.84
C THR A 30 -24.90 -12.42 -28.10
N GLU A 31 -24.08 -12.32 -27.05
CA GLU A 31 -23.71 -11.02 -26.51
C GLU A 31 -22.95 -10.26 -27.60
N ALA A 32 -23.46 -9.08 -27.93
CA ALA A 32 -22.73 -8.14 -28.77
C ALA A 32 -21.46 -7.72 -28.02
N PRO A 33 -20.31 -7.54 -28.68
CA PRO A 33 -19.14 -7.00 -28.03
C PRO A 33 -19.48 -5.56 -27.60
N THR A 34 -19.60 -5.33 -26.30
CA THR A 34 -19.72 -3.99 -25.74
C THR A 34 -18.38 -3.33 -25.97
N THR A 35 -18.33 -2.36 -26.89
CA THR A 35 -17.16 -1.50 -27.03
C THR A 35 -17.18 -0.56 -25.84
N GLU A 36 -16.45 -0.90 -24.78
CA GLU A 36 -16.20 0.01 -23.67
C GLU A 36 -15.41 1.21 -24.20
N GLU A 37 -15.83 2.42 -23.80
CA GLU A 37 -15.08 3.64 -24.06
C GLU A 37 -13.70 3.53 -23.36
N PRO A 38 -12.63 4.08 -23.95
CA PRO A 38 -11.32 4.05 -23.34
C PRO A 38 -11.33 4.83 -22.02
N ARG A 39 -10.98 4.15 -20.93
CA ARG A 39 -10.86 4.74 -19.58
C ARG A 39 -9.59 5.60 -19.45
N GLU A 40 -9.65 6.67 -18.67
CA GLU A 40 -8.48 7.45 -18.26
C GLU A 40 -7.70 6.74 -17.14
N PHE A 41 -8.40 6.15 -16.18
CA PHE A 41 -7.84 5.42 -15.05
C PHE A 41 -8.03 3.92 -15.22
N ALA A 42 -7.02 3.15 -14.83
CA ALA A 42 -7.00 1.72 -15.04
C ALA A 42 -8.10 0.98 -14.26
N ALA A 43 -8.47 1.51 -13.07
CA ALA A 43 -9.51 0.98 -12.22
C ALA A 43 -10.13 2.09 -11.34
N ASP A 44 -11.33 1.84 -10.82
CA ASP A 44 -11.88 2.61 -9.70
C ASP A 44 -11.19 2.17 -8.38
N GLY A 45 -11.31 2.99 -7.33
CA GLY A 45 -10.73 2.71 -6.01
C GLY A 45 -9.80 3.82 -5.50
N GLU A 46 -9.04 3.50 -4.46
CA GLU A 46 -8.11 4.43 -3.82
C GLU A 46 -6.65 4.17 -4.22
N PHE A 47 -5.96 5.22 -4.64
CA PHE A 47 -4.55 5.16 -5.04
C PHE A 47 -3.74 6.09 -4.16
N THR A 48 -2.85 5.52 -3.35
CA THR A 48 -2.07 6.25 -2.33
C THR A 48 -0.61 6.34 -2.73
N ALA A 49 -0.09 7.57 -2.82
CA ALA A 49 1.33 7.84 -2.85
C ALA A 49 1.84 8.21 -1.45
N TYR A 50 3.11 7.95 -1.16
CA TYR A 50 3.71 8.27 0.14
C TYR A 50 5.13 8.83 0.02
N LEU A 51 5.51 9.65 1.00
CA LEU A 51 6.86 10.20 1.16
C LEU A 51 7.35 9.96 2.59
N VAL A 52 8.47 9.26 2.73
CA VAL A 52 9.15 9.10 4.01
C VAL A 52 9.99 10.33 4.35
N GLY A 53 10.06 10.64 5.64
CA GLY A 53 10.82 11.76 6.16
C GLY A 53 11.25 11.54 7.60
N VAL A 54 11.96 12.53 8.14
CA VAL A 54 12.34 12.60 9.55
C VAL A 54 11.85 13.94 10.10
N HIS A 55 11.06 13.90 11.17
CA HIS A 55 10.52 15.09 11.82
C HIS A 55 10.81 15.03 13.30
N SER A 56 11.39 16.11 13.85
CA SER A 56 11.84 16.16 15.25
C SER A 56 12.66 14.93 15.66
N ASN A 57 13.59 14.50 14.79
CA ASN A 57 14.45 13.33 15.01
C ASN A 57 13.72 11.96 15.07
N ALA A 58 12.47 11.88 14.62
CA ALA A 58 11.68 10.66 14.61
C ALA A 58 11.15 10.36 13.19
N PRO A 59 10.73 9.10 12.90
CA PRO A 59 10.17 8.75 11.60
C PRO A 59 8.91 9.57 11.28
N MET A 60 8.72 9.89 10.00
CA MET A 60 7.51 10.50 9.47
C MET A 60 7.19 9.88 8.11
N VAL A 61 5.91 9.69 7.82
CA VAL A 61 5.42 9.39 6.47
C VAL A 61 4.26 10.33 6.16
N THR A 62 4.31 10.96 5.00
CA THR A 62 3.22 11.77 4.44
C THR A 62 2.55 10.97 3.33
N THR A 63 1.23 10.99 3.25
CA THR A 63 0.47 10.33 2.19
C THR A 63 -0.44 11.32 1.46
N VAL A 64 -0.66 11.05 0.18
CA VAL A 64 -1.78 11.62 -0.57
C VAL A 64 -2.49 10.47 -1.29
N THR A 65 -3.79 10.35 -1.05
CA THR A 65 -4.67 9.39 -1.70
C THR A 65 -5.56 10.13 -2.68
N VAL A 66 -5.73 9.56 -3.88
CA VAL A 66 -6.76 9.97 -4.84
C VAL A 66 -7.82 8.88 -4.94
N THR A 67 -9.08 9.26 -4.92
CA THR A 67 -10.22 8.33 -5.06
C THR A 67 -10.79 8.46 -6.47
N ILE A 68 -10.87 7.33 -7.18
CA ILE A 68 -11.45 7.23 -8.52
C ILE A 68 -12.79 6.51 -8.44
N GLU A 69 -13.84 7.12 -8.98
CA GLU A 69 -15.16 6.50 -9.16
C GLU A 69 -15.66 6.79 -10.56
N ASN A 70 -16.13 5.76 -11.27
CA ASN A 70 -16.66 5.88 -12.62
C ASN A 70 -15.70 6.62 -13.58
N ASP A 71 -14.40 6.32 -13.48
CA ASP A 71 -13.33 6.95 -14.28
C ASP A 71 -13.14 8.47 -14.03
N GLU A 72 -13.62 8.98 -12.90
CA GLU A 72 -13.45 10.37 -12.48
C GLU A 72 -12.75 10.46 -11.12
N ILE A 73 -11.91 11.48 -10.92
CA ILE A 73 -11.38 11.82 -9.60
C ILE A 73 -12.51 12.44 -8.78
N VAL A 74 -12.89 11.78 -7.68
CA VAL A 74 -13.94 12.26 -6.77
C VAL A 74 -13.39 12.76 -5.43
N GLY A 75 -12.13 12.49 -5.12
CA GLY A 75 -11.53 12.88 -3.85
C GLY A 75 -10.01 12.94 -3.87
N PHE A 76 -9.49 13.81 -3.01
CA PHE A 76 -8.10 13.78 -2.54
C PHE A 76 -8.11 13.72 -1.02
N TYR A 77 -7.13 13.02 -0.44
CA TYR A 77 -6.96 12.93 1.00
C TYR A 77 -5.47 13.01 1.36
N ILE A 78 -5.08 14.06 2.07
CA ILE A 78 -3.73 14.29 2.58
C ILE A 78 -3.68 13.84 4.04
N ASP A 79 -2.65 13.08 4.40
CA ASP A 79 -2.36 12.76 5.80
C ASP A 79 -0.86 12.71 6.07
N ALA A 80 -0.50 12.65 7.36
CA ALA A 80 0.82 12.27 7.77
C ALA A 80 0.80 11.54 9.11
N ARG A 81 1.62 10.49 9.22
CA ARG A 81 1.93 9.84 10.49
C ARG A 81 3.32 10.26 10.93
N GLN A 82 3.45 10.59 12.21
CA GLN A 82 4.72 10.96 12.83
C GLN A 82 5.04 9.97 13.94
N GLY A 83 6.32 9.76 14.23
CA GLY A 83 6.79 9.07 15.41
C GLY A 83 7.35 10.01 16.45
N VAL A 84 7.79 9.41 17.55
CA VAL A 84 8.45 10.06 18.68
C VAL A 84 9.72 9.29 19.02
N ASP A 85 10.77 10.01 19.40
CA ASP A 85 11.98 9.45 20.00
C ASP A 85 11.88 9.49 21.53
N THR A 86 12.40 8.47 22.21
CA THR A 86 12.39 8.40 23.67
C THR A 86 13.68 7.78 24.15
N GLN A 87 14.41 8.50 25.01
CA GLN A 87 15.56 7.98 25.74
C GLN A 87 15.08 6.99 26.81
N THR A 88 15.44 5.71 26.67
CA THR A 88 15.00 4.61 27.53
C THR A 88 16.04 4.18 28.57
N ALA A 89 17.28 4.66 28.46
CA ALA A 89 18.37 4.45 29.43
C ALA A 89 19.33 5.66 29.40
N GLY A 90 20.11 5.86 30.47
CA GLY A 90 21.06 6.97 30.61
C GLY A 90 20.48 8.30 31.16
N THR A 91 19.17 8.36 31.40
CA THR A 91 18.47 9.61 31.83
C THR A 91 18.96 10.17 33.17
N GLU A 92 19.47 9.31 34.06
CA GLU A 92 19.95 9.68 35.40
C GLU A 92 21.40 10.21 35.39
N THR A 93 22.10 10.10 34.26
CA THR A 93 23.49 10.53 34.10
C THR A 93 23.65 11.47 32.89
N PRO A 94 23.05 12.67 32.90
CA PRO A 94 23.01 13.54 31.70
C PRO A 94 24.38 13.98 31.14
N ASP A 95 25.44 13.86 31.95
CA ASP A 95 26.81 14.20 31.56
C ASP A 95 27.59 13.01 30.93
N ASP A 96 27.04 11.78 31.00
CA ASP A 96 27.61 10.56 30.43
C ASP A 96 26.59 9.91 29.49
N THR A 97 26.80 10.08 28.18
CA THR A 97 25.91 9.56 27.13
C THR A 97 26.29 8.15 26.67
N SER A 98 27.27 7.51 27.31
CA SER A 98 27.81 6.22 26.85
C SER A 98 26.88 5.03 27.09
N ASP A 99 25.90 5.17 27.98
CA ASP A 99 24.85 4.18 28.25
C ASP A 99 23.46 4.59 27.73
N ASP A 100 23.37 5.71 26.99
CA ASP A 100 22.14 6.19 26.38
C ASP A 100 21.57 5.14 25.42
N THR A 101 20.29 4.82 25.62
CA THR A 101 19.51 3.99 24.69
C THR A 101 18.28 4.76 24.26
N TRP A 102 17.92 4.63 22.99
CA TRP A 102 16.80 5.35 22.40
C TRP A 102 15.83 4.38 21.71
N SER A 103 14.55 4.70 21.79
CA SER A 103 13.48 4.03 21.05
C SER A 103 12.77 5.04 20.16
N TYR A 104 12.29 4.58 19.02
CA TYR A 104 11.56 5.37 18.04
C TYR A 104 10.26 4.64 17.76
N VAL A 105 9.13 5.30 18.00
CA VAL A 105 7.81 4.67 17.93
C VAL A 105 6.86 5.57 17.18
N TRP A 106 6.14 5.03 16.21
CA TRP A 106 5.05 5.72 15.53
C TRP A 106 3.92 6.12 16.50
N ASN A 107 3.37 7.32 16.34
CA ASN A 107 2.16 7.72 17.05
C ASN A 107 1.01 6.80 16.67
N GLU A 108 0.09 6.57 17.61
CA GLU A 108 -1.09 5.73 17.37
C GLU A 108 -1.99 6.31 16.27
N MET A 109 -2.24 7.62 16.35
CA MET A 109 -3.05 8.38 15.39
C MET A 109 -2.17 9.19 14.43
N THR A 110 -2.67 9.36 13.21
CA THR A 110 -2.18 10.31 12.20
C THR A 110 -2.49 11.75 12.57
N LYS A 111 -1.93 12.71 11.83
CA LYS A 111 -2.22 14.14 12.04
C LYS A 111 -3.68 14.46 11.80
N LYS A 112 -4.31 13.84 10.80
CA LYS A 112 -5.71 14.11 10.49
C LYS A 112 -6.65 13.50 11.54
N GLU A 113 -6.36 12.29 12.01
CA GLU A 113 -7.11 11.63 13.10
C GLU A 113 -7.01 12.38 14.42
N LEU A 114 -5.84 12.97 14.73
CA LEU A 114 -5.67 13.81 15.91
C LEU A 114 -6.57 15.05 15.88
N GLY A 115 -6.90 15.59 14.69
CA GLY A 115 -7.71 16.79 14.57
C GLY A 115 -7.13 17.96 15.39
N ASP A 116 -7.94 18.52 16.28
CA ASP A 116 -7.53 19.61 17.19
C ASP A 116 -6.45 19.18 18.20
N ASP A 117 -6.38 17.89 18.56
CA ASP A 117 -5.38 17.37 19.51
C ASP A 117 -3.96 17.39 18.92
N TYR A 118 -3.81 17.58 17.60
CA TYR A 118 -2.50 17.86 17.00
C TYR A 118 -1.92 19.18 17.50
N GLY A 119 -2.79 20.16 17.81
CA GLY A 119 -2.44 21.38 18.52
C GLY A 119 -1.60 22.38 17.72
N MET A 120 -1.78 22.44 16.39
CA MET A 120 -1.05 23.37 15.52
C MET A 120 -1.39 24.83 15.82
N VAL A 121 -2.63 25.14 16.20
CA VAL A 121 -3.04 26.46 16.67
C VAL A 121 -2.52 26.71 18.08
N GLN A 122 -2.81 25.78 19.00
CA GLN A 122 -2.52 25.95 20.42
C GLN A 122 -1.01 26.11 20.70
N PHE A 123 -0.18 25.30 20.05
CA PHE A 123 1.27 25.25 20.32
C PHE A 123 2.11 25.86 19.19
N GLY A 124 1.62 25.83 17.95
CA GLY A 124 2.33 26.34 16.77
C GLY A 124 2.01 27.78 16.39
N GLY A 125 0.95 28.37 16.96
CA GLY A 125 0.51 29.73 16.62
C GLY A 125 -0.06 29.86 15.20
N ALA A 126 -0.47 28.74 14.59
CA ALA A 126 -1.15 28.76 13.30
C ALA A 126 -2.54 29.38 13.40
N ILE A 127 -3.08 29.82 12.25
CA ILE A 127 -4.42 30.43 12.18
C ILE A 127 -5.56 29.42 12.14
N ALA A 128 -5.26 28.15 11.85
CA ALA A 128 -6.17 27.03 11.75
C ALA A 128 -5.40 25.72 12.03
N GLU A 129 -6.12 24.65 12.38
CA GLU A 129 -5.49 23.35 12.61
C GLU A 129 -5.01 22.71 11.31
N TRP A 130 -4.08 21.75 11.42
CA TRP A 130 -3.45 21.15 10.24
C TRP A 130 -4.49 20.46 9.33
N TYR A 131 -5.42 19.71 9.91
CA TYR A 131 -6.44 18.97 9.16
C TYR A 131 -7.41 19.90 8.41
N GLU A 132 -7.74 21.06 8.99
CA GLU A 132 -8.59 22.06 8.33
C GLU A 132 -7.87 22.63 7.10
N GLN A 133 -6.58 22.94 7.25
CA GLN A 133 -5.77 23.45 6.15
C GLN A 133 -5.55 22.38 5.06
N ALA A 134 -5.34 21.12 5.42
CA ALA A 134 -5.26 20.00 4.48
C ALA A 134 -6.57 19.83 3.69
N ALA A 135 -7.73 19.88 4.36
CA ALA A 135 -9.03 19.81 3.71
C ALA A 135 -9.28 20.96 2.71
N LEU A 136 -8.76 22.16 2.99
CA LEU A 136 -8.84 23.28 2.05
C LEU A 136 -8.00 23.04 0.79
N ILE A 137 -6.82 22.40 0.93
CA ILE A 137 -5.98 22.01 -0.22
C ILE A 137 -6.68 20.93 -1.04
N GLU A 138 -7.19 19.88 -0.40
CA GLU A 138 -7.93 18.78 -1.03
C GLU A 138 -9.13 19.30 -1.84
N ALA A 139 -9.94 20.18 -1.25
CA ALA A 139 -11.08 20.80 -1.93
C ALA A 139 -10.65 21.70 -3.11
N TYR A 140 -9.53 22.41 -2.97
CA TYR A 140 -8.99 23.23 -4.05
C TYR A 140 -8.51 22.38 -5.22
N TRP A 141 -7.82 21.27 -4.97
CA TRP A 141 -7.40 20.32 -5.98
C TRP A 141 -8.58 19.66 -6.69
N LEU A 142 -9.60 19.23 -5.95
CA LEU A 142 -10.79 18.64 -6.56
C LEU A 142 -11.49 19.61 -7.52
N ALA A 143 -11.53 20.90 -7.18
CA ALA A 143 -12.18 21.91 -8.00
C ALA A 143 -11.33 22.43 -9.18
N ASN A 144 -9.99 22.38 -9.08
CA ASN A 144 -9.11 23.10 -10.01
C ASN A 144 -7.99 22.23 -10.63
N GLY A 145 -7.87 20.96 -10.24
CA GLY A 145 -6.73 20.08 -10.56
C GLY A 145 -5.61 20.17 -9.54
N TYR A 146 -4.86 19.08 -9.33
CA TYR A 146 -3.78 19.03 -8.34
C TYR A 146 -2.61 19.99 -8.66
N ASP A 147 -2.38 20.25 -9.95
CA ASP A 147 -1.33 21.11 -10.49
C ASP A 147 -1.64 22.61 -10.39
N SER A 148 -2.82 22.96 -9.86
CA SER A 148 -3.25 24.35 -9.71
C SER A 148 -2.72 25.04 -8.45
N VAL A 149 -2.25 24.29 -7.44
CA VAL A 149 -1.70 24.87 -6.20
C VAL A 149 -0.32 25.48 -6.47
N THR A 150 -0.11 26.70 -5.95
CA THR A 150 1.17 27.38 -5.99
C THR A 150 1.73 27.55 -4.59
N ALA A 151 3.06 27.51 -4.50
CA ALA A 151 3.79 27.76 -3.28
C ALA A 151 4.77 28.91 -3.47
N ASN A 152 4.94 29.70 -2.42
CA ASN A 152 5.92 30.76 -2.37
C ASN A 152 7.33 30.17 -2.56
N SER A 153 8.08 30.69 -3.53
CA SER A 153 9.39 30.14 -3.90
C SER A 153 10.47 30.20 -2.80
N GLU A 154 10.31 31.09 -1.80
CA GLU A 154 11.29 31.25 -0.72
C GLU A 154 10.90 30.42 0.50
N THR A 155 9.62 30.41 0.88
CA THR A 155 9.15 29.78 2.12
C THR A 155 8.53 28.39 1.91
N ASN A 156 8.19 28.04 0.67
CA ASN A 156 7.38 26.88 0.27
C ASN A 156 5.97 26.85 0.88
N VAL A 157 5.49 27.97 1.44
CA VAL A 157 4.11 28.12 1.93
C VAL A 157 3.15 28.19 0.74
N ILE A 158 2.07 27.43 0.78
CA ILE A 158 1.00 27.51 -0.23
C ILE A 158 0.39 28.90 -0.19
N ASP A 159 0.30 29.57 -1.35
CA ASP A 159 -0.01 31.01 -1.41
C ASP A 159 -1.27 31.37 -2.21
N ASN A 160 -1.91 30.40 -2.87
CA ASN A 160 -3.14 30.62 -3.64
C ASN A 160 -4.38 29.91 -3.08
N VAL A 161 -4.25 29.15 -2.00
CA VAL A 161 -5.38 28.51 -1.30
C VAL A 161 -5.75 29.34 -0.07
N SER A 162 -6.95 29.94 -0.07
CA SER A 162 -7.39 30.78 1.03
C SER A 162 -7.53 29.99 2.33
N GLY A 163 -7.01 30.52 3.44
CA GLY A 163 -7.03 29.86 4.75
C GLY A 163 -5.88 28.89 5.00
N VAL A 164 -5.04 28.64 3.98
CA VAL A 164 -3.87 27.76 4.08
C VAL A 164 -2.62 28.59 4.37
N THR A 165 -1.85 28.13 5.34
CA THR A 165 -0.56 28.72 5.78
C THR A 165 0.53 27.66 5.94
N ILE A 166 0.21 26.39 5.71
CA ILE A 166 1.20 25.31 5.71
C ILE A 166 2.03 25.33 4.43
N LYS A 167 3.21 24.72 4.53
CA LYS A 167 4.05 24.46 3.36
C LYS A 167 3.44 23.35 2.51
N ASP A 168 3.68 23.40 1.21
CA ASP A 168 3.33 22.28 0.32
C ASP A 168 3.99 20.99 0.81
N GLY A 169 5.24 21.04 1.30
CA GLY A 169 5.82 19.89 2.00
C GLY A 169 5.90 18.59 1.20
N GLY A 170 5.73 18.65 -0.13
CA GLY A 170 5.63 17.50 -1.02
C GLY A 170 4.21 17.07 -1.39
N TYR A 171 3.15 17.71 -0.86
CA TYR A 171 1.76 17.33 -1.11
C TYR A 171 1.41 17.37 -2.61
N THR A 172 1.79 18.42 -3.33
CA THR A 172 1.51 18.53 -4.78
C THR A 172 2.24 17.45 -5.60
N THR A 173 3.46 17.09 -5.21
CA THR A 173 4.21 15.99 -5.83
C THR A 173 3.52 14.65 -5.58
N LEU A 174 3.09 14.39 -4.35
CA LEU A 174 2.39 13.16 -4.00
C LEU A 174 1.02 13.07 -4.67
N ALA A 175 0.29 14.18 -4.82
CA ALA A 175 -0.96 14.19 -5.58
C ALA A 175 -0.74 13.80 -7.05
N ALA A 176 0.33 14.32 -7.68
CA ALA A 176 0.70 13.94 -9.03
C ALA A 176 1.06 12.45 -9.14
N GLU A 177 1.79 11.92 -8.16
CA GLU A 177 2.16 10.50 -8.10
C GLU A 177 0.93 9.61 -7.86
N ALA A 178 0.03 9.97 -6.96
CA ALA A 178 -1.21 9.25 -6.71
C ALA A 178 -2.11 9.17 -7.96
N VAL A 179 -2.22 10.28 -8.70
CA VAL A 179 -2.93 10.30 -10.00
C VAL A 179 -2.24 9.42 -11.03
N GLN A 180 -0.89 9.37 -11.05
CA GLN A 180 -0.16 8.48 -11.95
C GLN A 180 -0.36 7.01 -11.57
N LEU A 181 -0.34 6.68 -10.28
CA LEU A 181 -0.64 5.33 -9.77
C LEU A 181 -2.04 4.89 -10.21
N ALA A 182 -3.04 5.78 -10.13
CA ALA A 182 -4.40 5.51 -10.62
C ALA A 182 -4.45 5.22 -12.13
N LYS A 183 -3.69 5.97 -12.93
CA LYS A 183 -3.57 5.75 -14.39
C LYS A 183 -2.89 4.43 -14.72
N ASP A 184 -1.91 4.05 -13.93
CA ASP A 184 -1.16 2.80 -14.11
C ASP A 184 -1.91 1.59 -13.54
N GLY A 185 -2.91 1.80 -12.68
CA GLY A 185 -3.62 0.74 -11.95
C GLY A 185 -2.81 0.19 -10.78
N LYS A 186 -1.84 0.94 -10.27
CA LYS A 186 -0.96 0.48 -9.19
C LYS A 186 -1.49 0.94 -7.83
N MET A 187 -2.20 0.06 -7.13
CA MET A 187 -2.63 0.33 -5.76
C MET A 187 -1.49 0.10 -4.77
N GLN A 188 -1.46 0.90 -3.71
CA GLN A 188 -0.47 0.81 -2.65
C GLN A 188 -1.11 1.07 -1.28
N ALA A 189 -0.66 0.33 -0.27
CA ALA A 189 -0.96 0.61 1.14
C ALA A 189 0.34 0.63 1.94
N ILE A 190 0.30 1.31 3.09
CA ILE A 190 1.40 1.39 4.03
C ILE A 190 0.94 1.04 5.44
N TYR A 191 1.82 0.41 6.21
CA TYR A 191 1.59 0.13 7.61
C TYR A 191 2.84 0.47 8.43
N CYS A 192 2.65 1.28 9.47
CA CYS A 192 3.72 1.77 10.33
C CYS A 192 3.79 0.94 11.61
N SER A 193 4.93 0.30 11.89
CA SER A 193 5.10 -0.51 13.10
C SER A 193 6.53 -0.53 13.58
N ALA A 194 6.72 -0.44 14.90
CA ALA A 194 8.02 -0.16 15.51
C ALA A 194 8.64 1.11 14.89
N ASP A 195 9.81 0.99 14.27
CA ASP A 195 10.53 2.02 13.53
C ASP A 195 10.61 1.72 12.02
N ASP A 196 9.82 0.75 11.54
CA ASP A 196 9.77 0.31 10.14
C ASP A 196 8.51 0.84 9.44
N LEU A 197 8.58 0.93 8.10
CA LEU A 197 7.46 1.17 7.19
C LEU A 197 7.26 -0.07 6.31
N TYR A 198 6.10 -0.70 6.43
CA TYR A 198 5.68 -1.84 5.61
C TYR A 198 4.87 -1.30 4.43
N ILE A 199 5.10 -1.83 3.24
CA ILE A 199 4.50 -1.36 1.99
C ILE A 199 3.95 -2.56 1.24
N ALA A 200 2.71 -2.51 0.77
CA ALA A 200 2.16 -3.49 -0.16
C ALA A 200 1.71 -2.79 -1.42
N THR A 201 1.90 -3.46 -2.56
CA THR A 201 1.48 -2.96 -3.86
C THR A 201 0.84 -4.06 -4.68
N MET A 202 -0.10 -3.71 -5.55
CA MET A 202 -0.63 -4.59 -6.58
C MET A 202 -1.01 -3.79 -7.82
N MET A 203 -1.07 -4.46 -8.97
CA MET A 203 -1.64 -3.92 -10.19
C MET A 203 -3.10 -4.38 -10.30
N VAL A 204 -4.01 -3.49 -10.69
CA VAL A 204 -5.46 -3.73 -10.76
C VAL A 204 -5.99 -3.26 -12.12
N ASN A 205 -6.87 -4.04 -12.73
CA ASN A 205 -7.56 -3.67 -13.97
C ASN A 205 -8.99 -3.15 -13.71
N ALA A 206 -9.70 -2.78 -14.78
CA ALA A 206 -11.03 -2.18 -14.70
C ALA A 206 -12.07 -3.12 -14.05
N GLU A 207 -11.84 -4.42 -14.10
CA GLU A 207 -12.67 -5.46 -13.50
C GLU A 207 -12.36 -5.70 -12.01
N GLY A 208 -11.35 -5.02 -11.45
CA GLY A 208 -10.90 -5.23 -10.07
C GLY A 208 -10.04 -6.49 -9.88
N GLU A 209 -9.62 -7.14 -10.97
CA GLU A 209 -8.68 -8.26 -10.91
C GLU A 209 -7.28 -7.73 -10.61
N PHE A 210 -6.58 -8.36 -9.67
CA PHE A 210 -5.25 -7.94 -9.26
C PHE A 210 -4.15 -8.88 -9.75
N THR A 211 -2.96 -8.32 -9.95
CA THR A 211 -1.71 -9.02 -10.30
C THR A 211 -0.52 -8.34 -9.60
N ASP A 212 0.68 -8.93 -9.71
CA ASP A 212 1.92 -8.37 -9.18
C ASP A 212 1.86 -7.94 -7.70
N LEU A 213 1.14 -8.71 -6.88
CA LEU A 213 1.05 -8.48 -5.45
C LEU A 213 2.43 -8.62 -4.81
N LEU A 214 2.89 -7.55 -4.19
CA LEU A 214 4.22 -7.46 -3.58
C LEU A 214 4.11 -6.84 -2.20
N ILE A 215 4.88 -7.36 -1.26
CA ILE A 215 5.12 -6.74 0.04
C ILE A 215 6.61 -6.39 0.16
N ASP A 216 6.86 -5.22 0.71
CA ASP A 216 8.17 -4.66 0.98
C ASP A 216 8.24 -4.03 2.39
N VAL A 217 9.45 -3.79 2.88
CA VAL A 217 9.69 -3.10 4.14
C VAL A 217 10.87 -2.16 3.99
N LEU A 218 10.65 -0.88 4.26
CA LEU A 218 11.71 0.09 4.49
C LEU A 218 11.98 0.19 5.99
N GLN A 219 13.20 -0.13 6.39
CA GLN A 219 13.54 -0.14 7.82
C GLN A 219 14.13 1.18 8.31
N GLY A 220 13.80 1.51 9.56
CA GLY A 220 14.56 2.48 10.33
C GLY A 220 15.98 1.97 10.60
N SER A 221 16.93 2.90 10.69
CA SER A 221 18.32 2.65 11.08
C SER A 221 18.78 3.67 12.14
N PRO A 222 18.13 3.70 13.31
CA PRO A 222 18.52 4.60 14.38
C PRO A 222 19.94 4.31 14.88
N THR A 223 20.70 5.37 15.18
CA THR A 223 22.03 5.31 15.78
C THR A 223 22.07 6.22 17.01
N GLY A 224 21.91 5.62 18.20
CA GLY A 224 21.77 6.38 19.45
C GLY A 224 20.60 7.36 19.36
N ALA A 225 20.86 8.63 19.67
CA ALA A 225 19.89 9.72 19.62
C ALA A 225 19.61 10.27 18.21
N THR A 226 19.88 9.52 17.14
CA THR A 226 19.60 9.97 15.77
C THR A 226 18.82 8.92 14.99
N PHE A 227 17.67 9.31 14.44
CA PHE A 227 16.93 8.48 13.50
C PHE A 227 17.37 8.71 12.05
N ALA A 228 17.41 7.63 11.26
CA ALA A 228 17.55 7.67 9.82
C ALA A 228 16.76 6.52 9.19
N TRP A 229 16.30 6.70 7.96
CA TRP A 229 15.82 5.60 7.13
C TRP A 229 16.99 4.90 6.45
N ASN A 230 16.87 3.59 6.23
CA ASN A 230 17.75 2.91 5.29
C ASN A 230 17.58 3.47 3.87
N THR A 231 18.62 3.34 3.04
CA THR A 231 18.56 3.80 1.64
C THR A 231 17.93 2.78 0.70
N GLN A 232 17.84 1.52 1.13
CA GLN A 232 17.24 0.44 0.38
C GLN A 232 16.20 -0.28 1.23
N THR A 233 15.13 -0.72 0.60
CA THR A 233 14.13 -1.61 1.20
C THR A 233 14.65 -3.05 1.29
N LYS A 234 13.93 -3.92 2.00
CA LYS A 234 14.27 -5.34 2.07
C LYS A 234 14.12 -6.04 0.72
N GLN A 235 13.15 -5.68 -0.11
CA GLN A 235 13.06 -6.20 -1.47
C GLN A 235 14.25 -5.75 -2.33
N GLU A 236 14.64 -4.48 -2.24
CA GLU A 236 15.77 -3.95 -3.01
C GLU A 236 17.11 -4.58 -2.61
N LEU A 237 17.25 -4.95 -1.33
CA LEU A 237 18.41 -5.70 -0.84
C LEU A 237 18.42 -7.15 -1.34
N GLY A 238 17.25 -7.81 -1.43
CA GLY A 238 17.16 -9.21 -1.84
C GLY A 238 18.05 -10.10 -0.97
N ASP A 239 19.00 -10.82 -1.60
CA ASP A 239 19.96 -11.68 -0.90
C ASP A 239 20.93 -10.89 0.01
N ASP A 240 21.19 -9.60 -0.29
CA ASP A 240 22.07 -8.76 0.54
C ASP A 240 21.44 -8.42 1.90
N TYR A 241 20.13 -8.62 2.08
CA TYR A 241 19.49 -8.54 3.39
C TYR A 241 20.05 -9.60 4.35
N GLY A 242 20.41 -10.77 3.82
CA GLY A 242 21.21 -11.79 4.50
C GLY A 242 20.51 -12.48 5.67
N MET A 243 19.20 -12.76 5.55
CA MET A 243 18.48 -13.53 6.57
C MET A 243 18.79 -15.03 6.47
N LYS A 244 18.98 -15.56 5.26
CA LYS A 244 19.19 -16.98 5.02
C LYS A 244 20.53 -17.43 5.58
N GLY A 245 20.52 -18.52 6.35
CA GLY A 245 21.72 -19.03 6.99
C GLY A 245 22.23 -18.21 8.18
N VAL A 246 21.59 -17.08 8.51
CA VAL A 246 22.00 -16.16 9.60
C VAL A 246 20.89 -16.02 10.64
N GLY A 247 19.67 -15.68 10.20
CA GLY A 247 18.51 -15.52 11.07
C GLY A 247 18.16 -16.82 11.80
N GLY A 248 17.48 -16.74 12.94
CA GLY A 248 17.03 -17.94 13.67
C GLY A 248 15.92 -18.68 12.92
N GLY A 249 16.04 -20.00 12.77
CA GLY A 249 15.02 -20.85 12.17
C GLY A 249 13.98 -21.30 13.20
N TYR A 250 12.71 -21.40 12.80
CA TYR A 250 11.59 -21.77 13.66
C TYR A 250 10.80 -22.94 13.08
N THR A 251 10.12 -23.68 13.95
CA THR A 251 9.18 -24.74 13.59
C THR A 251 7.92 -24.64 14.44
N PHE A 252 6.78 -25.04 13.89
CA PHE A 252 5.50 -25.02 14.59
C PHE A 252 5.21 -26.39 15.20
N VAL A 253 5.12 -26.45 16.53
CA VAL A 253 4.91 -27.69 17.30
C VAL A 253 3.89 -27.42 18.38
N ASP A 254 2.87 -28.28 18.48
CA ASP A 254 1.85 -28.26 19.53
C ASP A 254 1.20 -26.86 19.74
N GLY A 255 0.92 -26.14 18.65
CA GLY A 255 0.26 -24.83 18.70
C GLY A 255 1.20 -23.64 18.93
N ALA A 256 2.52 -23.84 18.98
CA ALA A 256 3.48 -22.78 19.23
C ALA A 256 4.67 -22.82 18.25
N TRP A 257 5.17 -21.63 17.90
CA TRP A 257 6.44 -21.50 17.19
C TRP A 257 7.61 -21.60 18.17
N VAL A 258 8.48 -22.58 17.94
CA VAL A 258 9.67 -22.80 18.74
C VAL A 258 10.92 -22.66 17.89
N SER A 259 12.02 -22.20 18.50
CA SER A 259 13.32 -22.20 17.83
C SER A 259 13.70 -23.62 17.46
N SER A 260 14.07 -23.81 16.20
CA SER A 260 14.52 -25.11 15.67
C SER A 260 15.95 -25.47 16.11
N GLY A 261 16.70 -24.51 16.66
CA GLY A 261 18.15 -24.64 16.87
C GLY A 261 18.98 -24.57 15.58
N SER A 262 18.34 -24.30 14.43
CA SER A 262 18.97 -24.08 13.14
C SER A 262 18.79 -22.63 12.68
N THR A 263 19.43 -22.26 11.57
CA THR A 263 19.25 -20.95 10.95
C THR A 263 18.11 -20.97 9.93
N ALA A 264 17.60 -19.79 9.58
CA ALA A 264 16.55 -19.62 8.60
C ALA A 264 16.99 -20.18 7.25
N VAL A 265 16.11 -20.94 6.60
CA VAL A 265 16.40 -21.63 5.33
C VAL A 265 15.99 -20.81 4.10
N LEU A 266 15.20 -19.76 4.32
CA LEU A 266 14.73 -18.83 3.30
C LEU A 266 15.19 -17.41 3.64
N GLU A 267 15.45 -16.62 2.61
CA GLU A 267 15.58 -15.18 2.74
C GLU A 267 14.26 -14.54 3.18
N TRP A 268 14.32 -13.27 3.60
CA TRP A 268 13.11 -12.54 3.98
C TRP A 268 12.12 -12.42 2.82
N TYR A 269 12.59 -12.06 1.62
CA TYR A 269 11.73 -11.89 0.44
C TYR A 269 11.12 -13.23 -0.01
N GLU A 270 11.89 -14.33 0.09
CA GLU A 270 11.39 -15.69 -0.21
C GLU A 270 10.23 -16.06 0.74
N GLN A 271 10.29 -15.66 2.02
CA GLN A 271 9.22 -15.95 2.98
C GLN A 271 7.99 -15.08 2.77
N VAL A 272 8.16 -13.80 2.44
CA VAL A 272 7.04 -12.91 2.15
C VAL A 272 6.36 -13.29 0.83
N ALA A 273 7.12 -13.77 -0.16
CA ALA A 273 6.58 -14.31 -1.39
C ALA A 273 5.59 -15.45 -1.15
N LEU A 274 5.83 -16.34 -0.16
CA LEU A 274 4.86 -17.38 0.19
C LEU A 274 3.49 -16.80 0.58
N ILE A 275 3.46 -15.64 1.24
CA ILE A 275 2.21 -14.96 1.60
C ILE A 275 1.54 -14.41 0.35
N THR A 276 2.27 -13.66 -0.49
CA THR A 276 1.71 -13.03 -1.68
C THR A 276 1.29 -14.05 -2.73
N ASP A 277 2.04 -15.14 -2.89
CA ASP A 277 1.71 -16.25 -3.79
C ASP A 277 0.43 -16.95 -3.33
N TYR A 278 0.30 -17.24 -2.02
CA TYR A 278 -0.91 -17.82 -1.45
C TYR A 278 -2.15 -16.94 -1.70
N VAL A 279 -2.04 -15.63 -1.47
CA VAL A 279 -3.14 -14.68 -1.73
C VAL A 279 -3.45 -14.55 -3.22
N THR A 280 -2.43 -14.57 -4.07
CA THR A 280 -2.63 -14.52 -5.54
C THR A 280 -3.34 -15.78 -6.06
N GLU A 281 -3.02 -16.95 -5.51
CA GLU A 281 -3.64 -18.22 -5.90
C GLU A 281 -5.06 -18.40 -5.34
N ASN A 282 -5.31 -17.95 -4.11
CA ASN A 282 -6.55 -18.23 -3.38
C ASN A 282 -7.51 -17.04 -3.27
N GLY A 283 -7.07 -15.85 -3.68
CA GLY A 283 -7.75 -14.59 -3.40
C GLY A 283 -7.51 -14.09 -1.97
N TRP A 284 -7.81 -12.81 -1.74
CA TRP A 284 -7.77 -12.22 -0.40
C TRP A 284 -8.88 -12.78 0.49
N ASN A 285 -8.53 -13.03 1.76
CA ASN A 285 -9.47 -13.45 2.79
C ASN A 285 -9.21 -12.60 4.04
N GLU A 286 -10.23 -11.88 4.51
CA GLU A 286 -10.14 -10.98 5.68
C GLU A 286 -9.79 -11.70 6.99
N ASP A 287 -10.08 -13.00 7.09
CA ASP A 287 -9.73 -13.83 8.25
C ASP A 287 -8.27 -14.32 8.21
N LEU A 288 -7.54 -14.10 7.11
CA LEU A 288 -6.14 -14.51 6.98
C LEU A 288 -5.27 -13.72 7.97
N ALA A 289 -4.69 -14.42 8.93
CA ALA A 289 -3.92 -13.82 10.02
C ALA A 289 -2.68 -14.66 10.39
N ALA A 290 -1.78 -14.08 11.19
CA ALA A 290 -0.62 -14.81 11.69
C ALA A 290 -1.03 -15.79 12.80
N LEU A 291 -0.58 -17.04 12.71
CA LEU A 291 -0.80 -18.04 13.76
C LEU A 291 0.31 -17.96 14.81
N ALA A 292 -0.02 -17.49 16.01
CA ALA A 292 0.96 -17.31 17.08
C ALA A 292 2.19 -16.50 16.62
N GLN A 293 1.94 -15.34 15.98
CA GLN A 293 2.90 -14.38 15.44
C GLN A 293 3.59 -14.72 14.10
N ARG A 294 3.54 -15.96 13.60
CA ARG A 294 4.22 -16.38 12.36
C ARG A 294 3.30 -17.25 11.50
N GLY A 295 3.74 -17.67 10.32
CA GLY A 295 2.91 -18.46 9.42
C GLY A 295 1.66 -17.72 8.95
N GLY A 296 0.63 -18.48 8.59
CA GLY A 296 -0.72 -17.96 8.32
C GLY A 296 -1.80 -18.97 8.70
N THR A 297 -2.97 -18.46 9.05
CA THR A 297 -4.18 -19.21 9.42
C THR A 297 -5.41 -18.43 9.03
N ILE A 298 -6.52 -19.12 8.76
CA ILE A 298 -7.85 -18.52 8.56
C ILE A 298 -8.75 -18.82 9.77
N ASP A 299 -8.58 -19.95 10.45
CA ASP A 299 -9.42 -20.36 11.57
C ASP A 299 -8.85 -19.97 12.95
N GLY A 300 -7.66 -19.35 12.98
CA GLY A 300 -6.96 -18.95 14.20
C GLY A 300 -6.27 -20.09 14.96
N THR A 301 -6.34 -21.33 14.46
CA THR A 301 -5.89 -22.54 15.18
C THR A 301 -5.02 -23.48 14.35
N THR A 302 -5.24 -23.51 13.04
CA THR A 302 -4.60 -24.43 12.09
C THR A 302 -3.63 -23.65 11.21
N LEU A 303 -2.38 -24.10 11.17
CA LEU A 303 -1.37 -23.56 10.26
C LEU A 303 -1.70 -23.98 8.83
N ILE A 304 -1.73 -23.01 7.92
CA ILE A 304 -1.80 -23.30 6.48
C ILE A 304 -0.45 -23.86 6.04
N ASP A 305 -0.46 -25.04 5.43
CA ASP A 305 0.76 -25.77 5.04
C ASP A 305 1.66 -24.94 4.10
N ASP A 306 1.07 -24.24 3.11
CA ASP A 306 1.80 -23.39 2.17
C ASP A 306 2.47 -22.19 2.86
N LEU A 307 1.95 -21.79 4.02
CA LEU A 307 2.48 -20.69 4.83
C LEU A 307 3.37 -21.18 5.98
N ALA A 308 3.62 -22.49 6.10
CA ALA A 308 4.50 -23.04 7.14
C ALA A 308 5.97 -22.60 6.97
N GLY A 309 6.37 -22.20 5.76
CA GLY A 309 7.68 -21.63 5.48
C GLY A 309 7.86 -20.18 5.95
N VAL A 310 6.76 -19.49 6.30
CA VAL A 310 6.78 -18.10 6.78
C VAL A 310 7.17 -18.08 8.25
N THR A 311 8.48 -18.18 8.50
CA THR A 311 9.04 -18.22 9.85
C THR A 311 9.40 -16.85 10.40
N ILE A 312 9.29 -15.77 9.61
CA ILE A 312 9.30 -14.38 10.10
C ILE A 312 8.02 -14.04 10.86
N ARG A 313 8.04 -12.95 11.63
CA ARG A 313 6.79 -12.45 12.23
C ARG A 313 5.93 -11.88 11.10
N SER A 314 4.72 -12.40 10.94
CA SER A 314 3.88 -12.13 9.77
C SER A 314 2.67 -11.24 10.06
N GLY A 315 2.37 -10.93 11.32
CA GLY A 315 1.17 -10.19 11.71
C GLY A 315 0.98 -8.87 10.95
N SER A 316 2.04 -8.05 10.87
CA SER A 316 2.02 -6.76 10.17
C SER A 316 1.73 -6.90 8.67
N TYR A 317 2.12 -8.01 8.02
CA TYR A 317 1.87 -8.20 6.60
C TYR A 317 0.39 -8.45 6.33
N TYR A 318 -0.31 -9.18 7.22
CA TYR A 318 -1.75 -9.39 7.05
C TYR A 318 -2.57 -8.13 7.32
N THR A 319 -2.18 -7.32 8.31
CA THR A 319 -2.78 -5.98 8.50
C THR A 319 -2.59 -5.11 7.26
N LEU A 320 -1.36 -5.05 6.75
CA LEU A 320 -1.05 -4.30 5.54
C LEU A 320 -1.82 -4.79 4.30
N LEU A 321 -2.00 -6.10 4.13
CA LEU A 321 -2.79 -6.64 3.02
C LEU A 321 -4.26 -6.27 3.18
N ALA A 322 -4.81 -6.32 4.39
CA ALA A 322 -6.18 -5.85 4.64
C ALA A 322 -6.35 -4.39 4.21
N ASP A 323 -5.39 -3.53 4.56
CA ASP A 323 -5.39 -2.12 4.15
C ASP A 323 -5.30 -1.97 2.62
N LEU A 324 -4.46 -2.78 1.93
CA LEU A 324 -4.35 -2.74 0.47
C LEU A 324 -5.63 -3.20 -0.24
N PHE A 325 -6.23 -4.29 0.21
CA PHE A 325 -7.45 -4.81 -0.41
C PHE A 325 -8.68 -3.94 -0.11
N ALA A 326 -8.65 -3.13 0.96
CA ALA A 326 -9.66 -2.11 1.22
C ALA A 326 -9.62 -0.93 0.23
N CYS A 327 -8.54 -0.77 -0.55
CA CYS A 327 -8.46 0.25 -1.60
C CYS A 327 -9.27 -0.12 -2.85
N LEU A 328 -9.68 -1.38 -3.01
CA LEU A 328 -10.57 -1.79 -4.10
C LEU A 328 -11.96 -1.17 -3.92
N PRO A 329 -12.68 -0.88 -5.02
CA PRO A 329 -14.05 -0.38 -4.94
C PRO A 329 -14.98 -1.42 -4.30
N GLU A 330 -15.98 -0.95 -3.56
CA GLU A 330 -17.03 -1.79 -2.93
C GLU A 330 -17.94 -2.52 -3.94
#